data_AF-A0A1S3K4L4-F1
#
_entry.id   AF-A0A1S3K4L4-F1
#
_cell.length_a   1.000
_cell.length_b   1.000
_cell.length_c   1.000
_cell.angle_alpha   90.00
_cell.angle_beta   90.00
_cell.angle_gamma   90.00
#
_symmetry.space_group_name_H-M   'P 1'
#
loop_
_entity.id
_entity.type
_entity.pdbx_description
1 polymer ?
#
loop_
_entity_poly.entity_id
_entity_poly.type
_entity_poly.pdbx_seq_one_letter_code
_entity_poly.pdbx_strand_id
1 'polypeptide(L)'
;MKRAVLVMPKMVVCRECGCNCASCSNINSLDLHHEIEELKSKLLQSNGKITQMNVDHEESKRLGEMEVCRLQDELMKLRERYDRLLEGHKKMQKVNQGLEDKLLKLVNRFEVDKTALQKDVATMTTKLVDARITITDLEEECERYRSDCNTAVQLLQCKPSNFVAHRLNALPIDLQERVKSQLTREQIINMEDPPVGQVETKVIRVPMPTFPPTAMVYSVNKPTDDIEKANQENRQESVPMTLIAKVLTQPDPQRKPRKMYICDKCKVDVVFMDKDVQTSTSYEADIERVRGLGVHKSSRTSISSMLSENGSC
;
A
#
# COMPACT_ATOMS: atom_id res chain seq x y z
N MET A 1 104.23 -9.06 114.56
CA MET A 1 104.57 -9.55 113.21
C MET A 1 103.29 -9.63 112.39
N LYS A 2 103.26 -8.92 111.26
CA LYS A 2 102.12 -8.79 110.35
C LYS A 2 101.91 -10.09 109.56
N ARG A 3 100.68 -10.59 109.45
CA ARG A 3 100.27 -11.44 108.32
C ARG A 3 99.05 -10.78 107.69
N ALA A 4 99.30 -10.05 106.61
CA ALA A 4 98.27 -9.48 105.77
C ALA A 4 97.55 -10.61 105.02
N VAL A 5 96.24 -10.75 105.26
CA VAL A 5 95.37 -11.57 104.42
C VAL A 5 95.14 -10.76 103.14
N LEU A 6 95.91 -11.10 102.10
CA LEU A 6 95.70 -10.60 100.75
C LEU A 6 94.44 -11.24 100.18
N VAL A 7 93.34 -10.47 100.17
CA VAL A 7 92.14 -10.79 99.40
C VAL A 7 92.52 -10.70 97.91
N MET A 8 92.77 -11.85 97.30
CA MET A 8 92.99 -11.97 95.86
C MET A 8 91.67 -11.70 95.12
N PRO A 9 91.59 -10.75 94.18
CA PRO A 9 90.38 -10.57 93.38
C PRO A 9 90.23 -11.78 92.44
N LYS A 10 89.03 -12.39 92.42
CA LYS A 10 88.65 -13.39 91.41
C LYS A 10 88.71 -12.72 90.03
N MET A 11 89.74 -13.04 89.25
CA MET A 11 89.85 -12.69 87.84
C MET A 11 88.86 -13.57 87.06
N VAL A 12 87.76 -12.99 86.57
CA VAL A 12 86.83 -13.68 85.66
C VAL A 12 87.23 -13.31 84.23
N VAL A 13 87.90 -14.24 83.56
CA VAL A 13 88.40 -14.07 82.20
C VAL A 13 87.32 -14.50 81.19
N CYS A 14 87.13 -13.72 80.13
CA CYS A 14 86.21 -14.03 79.03
C CYS A 14 86.62 -15.31 78.29
N ARG A 15 85.69 -16.26 78.09
CA ARG A 15 85.98 -17.58 77.49
C ARG A 15 86.24 -17.57 75.98
N GLU A 16 85.94 -16.49 75.26
CA GLU A 16 86.17 -16.42 73.80
C GLU A 16 87.41 -15.62 73.39
N CYS A 17 87.92 -14.70 74.22
CA CYS A 17 89.07 -13.83 73.86
C CYS A 17 90.17 -13.66 74.91
N GLY A 18 90.03 -14.21 76.13
CA GLY A 18 91.13 -14.34 77.09
C GLY A 18 91.64 -13.05 77.76
N CYS A 19 91.04 -11.89 77.52
CA CYS A 19 91.46 -10.61 78.11
C CYS A 19 90.61 -10.16 79.31
N ASN A 20 91.21 -9.38 80.21
CA ASN A 20 90.59 -8.86 81.44
C ASN A 20 90.17 -7.39 81.20
N CYS A 21 89.10 -7.20 80.44
CA CYS A 21 88.55 -5.90 80.03
C CYS A 21 87.13 -5.72 80.57
N ALA A 22 86.87 -4.64 81.32
CA ALA A 22 85.50 -4.24 81.73
C ALA A 22 84.58 -3.95 80.52
N SER A 23 85.18 -3.61 79.38
CA SER A 23 84.53 -3.35 78.11
C SER A 23 83.90 -4.59 77.46
N CYS A 24 84.38 -5.79 77.80
CA CYS A 24 84.01 -7.02 77.12
C CYS A 24 82.71 -7.66 77.67
N SER A 25 82.20 -7.24 78.84
CA SER A 25 80.95 -7.76 79.41
C SER A 25 79.70 -6.94 79.07
N ASN A 26 79.81 -5.66 78.67
CA ASN A 26 78.65 -4.75 78.59
C ASN A 26 78.41 -4.21 77.17
N ILE A 27 79.46 -4.10 76.34
CA ILE A 27 79.35 -3.52 74.99
C ILE A 27 78.59 -4.45 74.04
N ASN A 28 78.90 -5.76 74.05
CA ASN A 28 78.20 -6.74 73.21
C ASN A 28 76.71 -6.89 73.58
N SER A 29 76.36 -6.72 74.87
CA SER A 29 74.97 -6.79 75.31
C SER A 29 74.17 -5.57 74.83
N LEU A 30 74.75 -4.37 74.89
CA LEU A 30 74.11 -3.15 74.42
C LEU A 30 73.96 -3.11 72.89
N ASP A 31 74.96 -3.61 72.17
CA ASP A 31 74.93 -3.71 70.70
C ASP A 31 73.86 -4.70 70.23
N LEU A 32 73.77 -5.88 70.86
CA LEU A 32 72.69 -6.85 70.61
C LEU A 32 71.31 -6.27 70.93
N HIS A 33 71.17 -5.47 72.00
CA HIS A 33 69.89 -4.81 72.31
C HIS A 33 69.51 -3.77 71.26
N HIS A 34 70.48 -3.01 70.74
CA HIS A 34 70.26 -2.07 69.67
C HIS A 34 69.82 -2.77 68.38
N GLU A 35 70.51 -3.86 68.01
CA GLU A 35 70.17 -4.68 66.84
C GLU A 35 68.77 -5.31 66.97
N ILE A 36 68.41 -5.83 68.15
CA ILE A 36 67.07 -6.36 68.43
C ILE A 36 66.01 -5.27 68.23
N GLU A 37 66.27 -4.05 68.68
CA GLU A 37 65.31 -2.95 68.54
C GLU A 37 65.19 -2.47 67.09
N GLU A 38 66.29 -2.44 66.36
CA GLU A 38 66.29 -2.14 64.93
C GLU A 38 65.52 -3.22 64.14
N LEU A 39 65.73 -4.50 64.44
CA LEU A 39 65.01 -5.61 63.84
C LEU A 39 63.51 -5.57 64.17
N LYS A 40 63.13 -5.23 65.40
CA LYS A 40 61.72 -5.01 65.77
C LYS A 40 61.11 -3.84 65.01
N SER A 41 61.83 -2.74 64.86
CA SER A 41 61.38 -1.58 64.10
C SER A 41 61.17 -1.92 62.61
N LYS A 42 62.12 -2.64 62.00
CA LYS A 42 62.00 -3.16 60.63
C LYS A 42 60.82 -4.13 60.48
N LEU A 43 60.61 -5.01 61.46
CA LEU A 43 59.49 -5.94 61.48
C LEU A 43 58.15 -5.19 61.58
N LEU A 44 58.05 -4.18 62.45
CA LEU A 44 56.86 -3.35 62.59
C LEU A 44 56.56 -2.58 61.29
N GLN A 45 57.58 -1.99 60.65
CA GLN A 45 57.44 -1.29 59.37
C GLN A 45 57.00 -2.25 58.25
N SER A 46 57.61 -3.43 58.18
CA SER A 46 57.23 -4.47 57.22
C SER A 46 55.78 -4.94 57.43
N ASN A 47 55.39 -5.19 58.67
CA ASN A 47 54.02 -5.59 59.02
C ASN A 47 53.00 -4.48 58.71
N GLY A 48 53.36 -3.21 58.95
CA GLY A 48 52.57 -2.05 58.53
C GLY A 48 52.40 -1.98 57.01
N LYS A 49 53.47 -2.25 56.24
CA LYS A 49 53.38 -2.31 54.77
C LYS A 49 52.52 -3.48 54.29
N ILE A 50 52.64 -4.65 54.91
CA ILE A 50 51.81 -5.83 54.56
C ILE A 50 50.34 -5.55 54.84
N THR A 51 50.01 -4.96 55.99
CA THR A 51 48.63 -4.60 56.32
C THR A 51 48.05 -3.58 55.35
N GLN A 52 48.81 -2.54 54.97
CA GLN A 52 48.38 -1.60 53.93
C GLN A 52 48.12 -2.29 52.59
N MET A 53 49.06 -3.11 52.11
CA MET A 53 48.89 -3.85 50.85
C MET A 53 47.66 -4.79 50.90
N ASN A 54 47.37 -5.40 52.04
CA ASN A 54 46.19 -6.25 52.20
C ASN A 54 44.90 -5.43 52.14
N VAL A 55 44.86 -4.24 52.74
CA VAL A 55 43.70 -3.33 52.65
C VAL A 55 43.48 -2.89 51.20
N ASP A 56 44.54 -2.45 50.52
CA ASP A 56 44.47 -2.03 49.12
C ASP A 56 44.01 -3.18 48.20
N HIS A 57 44.48 -4.41 48.47
CA HIS A 57 44.07 -5.60 47.74
C HIS A 57 42.59 -5.93 47.94
N GLU A 58 42.10 -5.92 49.20
CA GLU A 58 40.68 -6.15 49.48
C GLU A 58 39.79 -5.05 48.90
N GLU A 59 40.23 -3.79 48.90
CA GLU A 59 39.52 -2.71 48.23
C GLU A 59 39.45 -2.92 46.71
N SER A 60 40.58 -3.25 46.08
CA SER A 60 40.65 -3.56 44.65
C SER A 60 39.74 -4.73 44.27
N LYS A 61 39.75 -5.79 45.08
CA LYS A 61 38.89 -6.96 44.91
C LYS A 61 37.41 -6.59 45.03
N ARG A 62 37.02 -5.82 46.06
CA ARG A 62 35.65 -5.35 46.28
C ARG A 62 35.14 -4.49 45.11
N LEU A 63 35.99 -3.61 44.58
CA LEU A 63 35.65 -2.80 43.40
C LEU A 63 35.45 -3.68 42.16
N GLY A 64 36.29 -4.70 41.97
CA GLY A 64 36.13 -5.69 40.91
C GLY A 64 34.83 -6.48 41.02
N GLU A 65 34.50 -6.96 42.21
CA GLU A 65 33.24 -7.68 42.48
C GLU A 65 32.01 -6.81 42.19
N MET A 66 32.03 -5.55 42.62
CA MET A 66 30.95 -4.59 42.35
C MET A 66 30.76 -4.36 40.85
N GLU A 67 31.84 -4.22 40.08
CA GLU A 67 31.78 -4.04 38.63
C GLU A 67 31.26 -5.29 37.92
N VAL A 68 31.67 -6.48 38.37
CA VAL A 68 31.12 -7.75 37.87
C VAL A 68 29.61 -7.82 38.11
N CYS A 69 29.14 -7.50 39.32
CA CYS A 69 27.71 -7.45 39.62
C CYS A 69 26.97 -6.44 38.72
N ARG A 70 27.52 -5.23 38.54
CA ARG A 70 26.94 -4.20 37.68
C ARG A 70 26.79 -4.67 36.23
N LEU A 71 27.84 -5.28 35.68
CA LEU A 71 27.84 -5.80 34.31
C LEU A 71 26.87 -6.98 34.16
N GLN A 72 26.77 -7.85 35.16
CA GLN A 72 25.79 -8.94 35.18
C GLN A 72 24.35 -8.41 35.14
N ASP A 73 24.03 -7.38 35.92
CA ASP A 73 22.71 -6.74 35.90
C ASP A 73 22.40 -6.09 34.55
N GLU A 74 23.38 -5.45 33.91
CA GLU A 74 23.21 -4.88 32.57
C GLU A 74 22.96 -5.96 31.51
N LEU A 75 23.69 -7.08 31.59
CA LEU A 75 23.47 -8.24 30.73
C LEU A 75 22.07 -8.84 30.92
N MET A 76 21.59 -8.95 32.16
CA MET A 76 20.23 -9.43 32.44
C MET A 76 19.18 -8.49 31.83
N LYS A 77 19.32 -7.17 31.99
CA LYS A 77 18.41 -6.18 31.39
C LYS A 77 18.39 -6.25 29.87
N LEU A 78 19.56 -6.44 29.24
CA LEU A 78 19.63 -6.59 27.79
C LEU A 78 18.98 -7.89 27.31
N ARG A 79 19.18 -8.99 28.04
CA ARG A 79 18.51 -10.26 27.75
C ARG A 79 17.00 -10.14 27.83
N GLU A 80 16.45 -9.52 28.88
CA GLU A 80 15.00 -9.30 28.99
C GLU A 80 14.45 -8.44 27.84
N ARG A 81 15.17 -7.39 27.44
CA ARG A 81 14.78 -6.55 26.30
C ARG A 81 14.78 -7.36 25.00
N TYR A 82 15.80 -8.19 24.80
CA TYR A 82 15.87 -9.08 23.65
C TYR A 82 14.72 -10.09 23.65
N ASP A 83 14.42 -10.72 24.77
CA ASP A 83 13.34 -11.71 24.87
C ASP A 83 11.97 -11.07 24.59
N ARG A 84 11.71 -9.86 25.10
CA ARG A 84 10.48 -9.10 24.79
C ARG A 84 10.40 -8.76 23.29
N LEU A 85 11.51 -8.33 22.69
CA LEU A 85 11.57 -8.02 21.27
C LEU A 85 11.33 -9.27 20.41
N LEU A 86 11.97 -10.38 20.75
CA LEU A 86 11.81 -11.66 20.07
C LEU A 86 10.36 -12.15 20.16
N GLU A 87 9.74 -12.05 21.33
CA GLU A 87 8.32 -12.42 21.49
C GLU A 87 7.39 -11.48 20.70
N GLY A 88 7.71 -10.18 20.65
CA GLY A 88 7.04 -9.23 19.77
C GLY A 88 7.12 -9.63 18.30
N HIS A 89 8.31 -10.01 17.84
CA HIS A 89 8.52 -10.48 16.47
C HIS A 89 7.75 -11.78 16.19
N LYS A 90 7.76 -12.75 17.10
CA LYS A 90 6.98 -13.99 16.96
C LYS A 90 5.48 -13.74 16.86
N LYS A 91 4.94 -12.81 17.66
CA LYS A 91 3.52 -12.41 17.58
C LYS A 91 3.21 -11.77 16.24
N MET A 92 4.05 -10.85 15.78
CA MET A 92 3.88 -10.21 14.47
C MET A 92 3.94 -11.24 13.34
N GLN A 93 4.88 -12.18 13.38
CA GLN A 93 5.01 -13.24 12.40
C GLN A 93 3.75 -14.12 12.32
N LYS A 94 3.13 -14.46 13.46
CA LYS A 94 1.86 -15.19 13.49
C LYS A 94 0.71 -14.41 12.85
N VAL A 95 0.63 -13.10 13.12
CA VAL A 95 -0.38 -12.23 12.50
C VAL A 95 -0.16 -12.17 10.99
N ASN A 96 1.08 -11.97 10.54
CA ASN A 96 1.41 -11.90 9.14
C ASN A 96 1.09 -13.20 8.39
N GLN A 97 1.46 -14.36 8.96
CA GLN A 97 1.09 -15.67 8.40
C GLN A 97 -0.43 -15.80 8.26
N GLY A 98 -1.18 -15.39 9.28
CA GLY A 98 -2.64 -15.41 9.22
C GLY A 98 -3.25 -14.47 8.17
N LEU A 99 -2.57 -13.37 7.83
CA LEU A 99 -2.97 -12.47 6.75
C LEU A 99 -2.64 -13.05 5.38
N GLU A 100 -1.46 -13.64 5.22
CA GLU A 100 -1.05 -14.35 4.00
C GLU A 100 -2.02 -15.49 3.68
N ASP A 101 -2.39 -16.30 4.67
CA ASP A 101 -3.38 -17.38 4.51
C ASP A 101 -4.76 -16.86 4.09
N LYS A 102 -5.20 -15.72 4.64
CA LYS A 102 -6.46 -15.07 4.26
C LYS A 102 -6.40 -14.55 2.83
N LEU A 103 -5.28 -13.93 2.44
CA LEU A 103 -5.07 -13.42 1.10
C LEU A 103 -5.08 -14.57 0.08
N LEU A 104 -4.39 -15.67 0.35
CA LEU A 104 -4.41 -16.86 -0.49
C LEU A 104 -5.83 -17.43 -0.65
N LYS A 105 -6.60 -17.51 0.44
CA LYS A 105 -8.01 -17.95 0.38
C LYS A 105 -8.88 -17.01 -0.45
N LEU A 106 -8.67 -15.70 -0.33
CA LEU A 106 -9.41 -14.68 -1.07
C LEU A 106 -9.11 -14.77 -2.58
N VAL A 107 -7.83 -14.85 -2.94
CA VAL A 107 -7.39 -15.02 -4.33
C VAL A 107 -7.97 -16.29 -4.94
N ASN A 108 -7.92 -17.42 -4.23
CA ASN A 108 -8.53 -18.66 -4.70
C ASN A 108 -10.03 -18.54 -4.96
N ARG A 109 -10.78 -17.86 -4.07
CA ARG A 109 -12.21 -17.59 -4.30
C ARG A 109 -12.42 -16.72 -5.53
N PHE A 110 -11.66 -15.65 -5.69
CA PHE A 110 -11.77 -14.78 -6.86
C PHE A 110 -11.43 -15.50 -8.17
N GLU A 111 -10.44 -16.38 -8.21
CA GLU A 111 -10.15 -17.17 -9.42
C GLU A 111 -11.29 -18.16 -9.72
N VAL A 112 -11.88 -18.79 -8.70
CA VAL A 112 -13.07 -19.64 -8.90
C VAL A 112 -14.26 -18.82 -9.43
N ASP A 113 -14.56 -17.69 -8.82
CA ASP A 113 -15.68 -16.83 -9.24
C ASP A 113 -15.45 -16.26 -10.65
N LYS A 114 -14.22 -15.84 -10.96
CA LYS A 114 -13.82 -15.38 -12.29
C LYS A 114 -14.01 -16.45 -13.35
N THR A 115 -13.55 -17.68 -13.09
CA THR A 115 -13.72 -18.79 -14.04
C THR A 115 -15.20 -19.17 -14.23
N ALA A 116 -16.00 -19.14 -13.17
CA ALA A 116 -17.44 -19.35 -13.24
C ALA A 116 -18.13 -18.26 -14.08
N LEU A 117 -17.88 -16.98 -13.79
CA LEU A 117 -18.43 -15.85 -14.55
C LEU A 117 -17.98 -15.89 -16.01
N GLN A 118 -16.72 -16.23 -16.28
CA GLN A 118 -16.22 -16.36 -17.64
C GLN A 118 -16.95 -17.46 -18.43
N LYS A 119 -17.30 -18.58 -17.76
CA LYS A 119 -18.12 -19.65 -18.35
C LYS A 119 -19.55 -19.17 -18.62
N ASP A 120 -20.14 -18.42 -17.69
CA ASP A 120 -21.48 -17.88 -17.85
C ASP A 120 -21.55 -16.88 -19.00
N VAL A 121 -20.56 -15.98 -19.10
CA VAL A 121 -20.41 -15.05 -20.24
C VAL A 121 -20.29 -15.80 -21.55
N ALA A 122 -19.46 -16.83 -21.64
CA ALA A 122 -19.34 -17.65 -22.84
C ALA A 122 -20.68 -18.30 -23.21
N THR A 123 -21.37 -18.89 -22.23
CA THR A 123 -22.67 -19.54 -22.42
C THR A 123 -23.74 -18.56 -22.90
N MET A 124 -23.82 -17.37 -22.29
CA MET A 124 -24.76 -16.32 -22.72
C MET A 124 -24.41 -15.79 -24.11
N THR A 125 -23.12 -15.64 -24.41
CA THR A 125 -22.66 -15.22 -25.74
C THR A 125 -23.11 -16.21 -26.82
N THR A 126 -22.93 -17.52 -26.59
CA THR A 126 -23.44 -18.55 -27.51
C THR A 126 -24.95 -18.44 -27.70
N LYS A 127 -25.72 -18.35 -26.61
CA LYS A 127 -27.19 -18.22 -26.70
C LYS A 127 -27.63 -16.97 -27.47
N LEU A 128 -26.93 -15.84 -27.32
CA LEU A 128 -27.22 -14.63 -28.06
C LEU A 128 -26.93 -14.78 -29.55
N VAL A 129 -25.84 -15.46 -29.90
CA VAL A 129 -25.51 -15.78 -31.30
C VAL A 129 -26.59 -16.70 -31.89
N ASP A 130 -26.97 -17.78 -31.20
CA ASP A 130 -28.00 -18.71 -31.65
C ASP A 130 -29.36 -18.03 -31.86
N ALA A 131 -29.76 -17.17 -30.91
CA ALA A 131 -31.00 -16.38 -31.03
C ALA A 131 -30.94 -15.43 -32.23
N ARG A 132 -29.78 -14.82 -32.49
CA ARG A 132 -29.61 -13.91 -33.63
C ARG A 132 -29.65 -14.65 -34.97
N ILE A 133 -29.06 -15.84 -35.04
CA ILE A 133 -29.19 -16.73 -36.21
C ILE A 133 -30.67 -17.05 -36.44
N THR A 134 -31.38 -17.48 -35.39
CA THR A 134 -32.82 -17.80 -35.48
C THR A 134 -33.66 -16.62 -35.96
N ILE A 135 -33.37 -15.40 -35.49
CA ILE A 135 -34.06 -14.19 -35.97
C ILE A 135 -33.80 -13.99 -37.46
N THR A 136 -32.55 -14.16 -37.90
CA THR A 136 -32.16 -13.97 -39.30
C THR A 136 -32.87 -14.98 -40.19
N ASP A 137 -32.92 -16.25 -39.78
CA ASP A 137 -33.62 -17.33 -40.49
C ASP A 137 -35.13 -17.03 -40.64
N LEU A 138 -35.76 -16.50 -39.57
CA LEU A 138 -37.17 -16.11 -39.59
C LEU A 138 -37.43 -14.89 -40.46
N GLU A 139 -36.52 -13.92 -40.48
CA GLU A 139 -36.59 -12.75 -41.35
C GLU A 139 -36.49 -13.16 -42.83
N GLU A 140 -35.56 -14.06 -43.16
CA GLU A 140 -35.42 -14.63 -44.51
C GLU A 140 -36.67 -15.42 -44.94
N GLU A 141 -37.26 -16.21 -44.03
CA GLU A 141 -38.52 -16.92 -44.30
C GLU A 141 -39.70 -15.95 -44.50
N CYS A 142 -39.78 -14.89 -43.69
CA CYS A 142 -40.81 -13.85 -43.85
C CYS A 142 -40.70 -13.14 -45.21
N GLU A 143 -39.48 -12.82 -45.65
CA GLU A 143 -39.25 -12.21 -46.96
C GLU A 143 -39.59 -13.18 -48.11
N ARG A 144 -39.28 -14.47 -47.96
CA ARG A 144 -39.73 -15.51 -48.91
C ARG A 144 -41.26 -15.57 -49.00
N TYR A 145 -41.96 -15.64 -47.87
CA TYR A 145 -43.43 -15.64 -47.87
C TYR A 145 -44.03 -14.36 -48.46
N ARG A 146 -43.42 -13.20 -48.22
CA ARG A 146 -43.84 -11.95 -48.88
C ARG A 146 -43.67 -12.03 -50.40
N SER A 147 -42.54 -12.56 -50.87
CA SER A 147 -42.26 -12.76 -52.29
C SER A 147 -43.29 -13.70 -52.92
N ASP A 148 -43.54 -14.86 -52.31
CA ASP A 148 -44.53 -15.83 -52.78
C ASP A 148 -45.95 -15.25 -52.81
N CYS A 149 -46.34 -14.50 -51.77
CA CYS A 149 -47.62 -13.80 -51.74
C CYS A 149 -47.72 -12.77 -52.87
N ASN A 150 -46.65 -12.01 -53.13
CA ASN A 150 -46.61 -11.04 -54.22
C ASN A 150 -46.73 -11.73 -55.59
N THR A 151 -46.01 -12.83 -55.80
CA THR A 151 -46.15 -13.65 -57.02
C THR A 151 -47.58 -14.19 -57.17
N ALA A 152 -48.18 -14.70 -56.09
CA ALA A 152 -49.57 -15.14 -56.12
C ALA A 152 -50.50 -13.99 -56.53
N VAL A 153 -50.38 -12.81 -55.92
CA VAL A 153 -51.15 -11.61 -56.28
C VAL A 153 -50.98 -11.26 -57.76
N GLN A 154 -49.75 -11.26 -58.28
CA GLN A 154 -49.48 -11.00 -59.71
C GLN A 154 -50.16 -12.03 -60.61
N LEU A 155 -50.10 -13.33 -60.27
CA LEU A 155 -50.77 -14.39 -61.03
C LEU A 155 -52.29 -14.22 -61.04
N LEU A 156 -52.90 -13.81 -59.92
CA LEU A 156 -54.34 -13.52 -59.85
C LEU A 156 -54.69 -12.31 -60.74
N GLN A 157 -53.82 -11.30 -60.79
CA GLN A 157 -54.01 -10.10 -61.61
C GLN A 157 -53.83 -10.36 -63.12
N CYS A 158 -53.08 -11.38 -63.54
CA CYS A 158 -52.89 -11.75 -64.95
C CYS A 158 -54.16 -12.27 -65.66
N LYS A 159 -55.24 -12.64 -64.94
CA LYS A 159 -56.55 -13.07 -65.51
C LYS A 159 -57.74 -12.38 -64.82
N PRO A 160 -57.92 -11.06 -65.00
CA PRO A 160 -58.95 -10.30 -64.28
C PRO A 160 -60.38 -10.72 -64.65
N SER A 161 -60.59 -11.33 -65.82
CA SER A 161 -61.91 -11.80 -66.30
C SER A 161 -62.42 -13.07 -65.61
N ASN A 162 -61.57 -13.81 -64.88
CA ASN A 162 -61.98 -15.00 -64.13
C ASN A 162 -62.09 -14.76 -62.62
N PHE A 163 -61.80 -13.53 -62.16
CA PHE A 163 -61.81 -13.19 -60.74
C PHE A 163 -63.16 -12.57 -60.36
N VAL A 164 -63.91 -13.25 -59.49
CA VAL A 164 -65.10 -12.67 -58.88
C VAL A 164 -64.65 -11.72 -57.77
N ALA A 165 -64.80 -10.41 -57.98
CA ALA A 165 -64.57 -9.41 -56.95
C ALA A 165 -65.45 -9.72 -55.74
N HIS A 166 -64.83 -10.16 -54.64
CA HIS A 166 -65.56 -10.45 -53.40
C HIS A 166 -65.94 -9.13 -52.73
N ARG A 167 -67.23 -8.98 -52.42
CA ARG A 167 -67.76 -7.82 -51.71
C ARG A 167 -67.20 -7.78 -50.28
N LEU A 168 -66.97 -6.58 -49.75
CA LEU A 168 -66.44 -6.39 -48.40
C LEU A 168 -67.29 -7.09 -47.31
N ASN A 169 -68.60 -7.20 -47.57
CA ASN A 169 -69.60 -7.81 -46.70
C ASN A 169 -69.59 -9.34 -46.70
N ALA A 170 -68.85 -9.97 -47.64
CA ALA A 170 -68.71 -11.42 -47.72
C ALA A 170 -67.56 -11.96 -46.85
N LEU A 171 -66.76 -11.08 -46.25
CA LEU A 171 -65.68 -11.46 -45.34
C LEU A 171 -66.19 -11.53 -43.88
N PRO A 172 -65.62 -12.40 -43.04
CA PRO A 172 -65.80 -12.36 -41.59
C PRO A 172 -65.53 -10.96 -41.02
N ILE A 173 -66.29 -10.56 -40.01
CA ILE A 173 -66.27 -9.21 -39.42
C ILE A 173 -64.84 -8.77 -39.02
N ASP A 174 -64.07 -9.68 -38.42
CA ASP A 174 -62.69 -9.42 -37.98
C ASP A 174 -61.73 -9.11 -39.16
N LEU A 175 -62.01 -9.66 -40.34
CA LEU A 175 -61.24 -9.42 -41.55
C LEU A 175 -61.74 -8.17 -42.29
N GLN A 176 -63.04 -7.87 -42.21
CA GLN A 176 -63.61 -6.67 -42.79
C GLN A 176 -62.96 -5.41 -42.19
N GLU A 177 -62.78 -5.35 -40.86
CA GLU A 177 -62.15 -4.20 -40.19
C GLU A 177 -60.67 -4.04 -40.57
N ARG A 178 -59.93 -5.15 -40.68
CA ARG A 178 -58.51 -5.16 -41.12
C ARG A 178 -58.34 -4.76 -42.58
N VAL A 179 -59.27 -5.12 -43.44
CA VAL A 179 -59.25 -4.72 -44.86
C VAL A 179 -59.67 -3.25 -45.01
N LYS A 180 -60.68 -2.79 -44.24
CA LYS A 180 -61.07 -1.37 -44.20
C LYS A 180 -59.94 -0.46 -43.74
N SER A 181 -59.08 -0.89 -42.81
CA SER A 181 -57.96 -0.07 -42.33
C SER A 181 -56.80 0.05 -43.32
N GLN A 182 -56.71 -0.85 -44.32
CA GLN A 182 -55.65 -0.88 -45.32
C GLN A 182 -56.07 -0.26 -46.67
N LEU A 183 -57.37 -0.01 -46.89
CA LEU A 183 -57.92 0.56 -48.12
C LEU A 183 -58.18 2.06 -47.99
N THR A 184 -58.09 2.81 -49.09
CA THR A 184 -58.53 4.21 -49.11
C THR A 184 -60.05 4.32 -49.02
N ARG A 185 -60.56 5.44 -48.52
CA ARG A 185 -62.00 5.68 -48.39
C ARG A 185 -62.76 5.49 -49.71
N GLU A 186 -62.14 5.82 -50.84
CA GLU A 186 -62.72 5.61 -52.17
C GLU A 186 -62.81 4.12 -52.56
N GLN A 187 -61.82 3.31 -52.20
CA GLN A 187 -61.79 1.87 -52.48
C GLN A 187 -62.83 1.11 -51.64
N ILE A 188 -63.06 1.55 -50.39
CA ILE A 188 -64.09 0.97 -49.51
C ILE A 188 -65.49 1.21 -50.10
N ILE A 189 -65.76 2.44 -50.57
CA ILE A 189 -67.04 2.81 -51.19
C ILE A 189 -67.31 1.99 -52.46
N ASN A 190 -66.28 1.67 -53.24
CA ASN A 190 -66.42 0.86 -54.45
C ASN A 190 -66.71 -0.64 -54.17
N MET A 191 -66.42 -1.11 -52.95
CA MET A 191 -66.54 -2.52 -52.53
C MET A 191 -67.80 -2.80 -51.68
N GLU A 192 -68.41 -1.77 -51.09
CA GLU A 192 -69.70 -1.81 -50.39
C GLU A 192 -70.85 -1.58 -51.39
N ASP A 193 -71.98 -2.27 -51.21
CA ASP A 193 -73.18 -2.04 -52.02
C ASP A 193 -73.71 -0.61 -51.81
N PRO A 194 -74.26 0.05 -52.84
CA PRO A 194 -75.03 1.26 -52.63
C PRO A 194 -76.18 0.92 -51.67
N PRO A 195 -76.38 1.68 -50.57
CA PRO A 195 -77.48 1.41 -49.67
C PRO A 195 -78.78 1.60 -50.44
N VAL A 196 -79.53 0.50 -50.56
CA VAL A 196 -80.90 0.53 -51.06
C VAL A 196 -81.72 1.36 -50.09
N GLY A 197 -82.07 2.57 -50.50
CA GLY A 197 -82.99 3.45 -49.78
C GLY A 197 -82.36 4.79 -49.37
N GLN A 198 -82.62 5.80 -50.20
CA GLN A 198 -82.97 7.20 -49.88
C GLN A 198 -82.34 7.78 -48.59
N VAL A 199 -81.63 8.90 -48.63
CA VAL A 199 -82.10 10.24 -49.03
C VAL A 199 -80.86 11.06 -49.41
N GLU A 200 -80.88 11.76 -50.55
CA GLU A 200 -79.97 12.86 -50.80
C GLU A 200 -80.21 13.95 -49.74
N THR A 201 -79.48 13.92 -48.64
CA THR A 201 -79.28 15.14 -47.86
C THR A 201 -78.39 16.03 -48.72
N LYS A 202 -79.02 16.92 -49.50
CA LYS A 202 -78.35 18.07 -50.09
C LYS A 202 -77.73 18.87 -48.95
N VAL A 203 -76.45 18.65 -48.70
CA VAL A 203 -75.69 19.39 -47.70
C VAL A 203 -75.56 20.80 -48.23
N ILE A 204 -76.32 21.73 -47.64
CA ILE A 204 -76.20 23.16 -47.91
C ILE A 204 -74.82 23.58 -47.41
N ARG A 205 -73.88 23.78 -48.35
CA ARG A 205 -72.57 24.35 -48.02
C ARG A 205 -72.74 25.86 -47.85
N VAL A 206 -72.69 26.32 -46.61
CA VAL A 206 -72.49 27.74 -46.31
C VAL A 206 -70.98 28.01 -46.38
N PRO A 207 -70.51 28.98 -47.18
CA PRO A 207 -69.10 29.39 -47.16
C PRO A 207 -68.80 30.00 -45.78
N MET A 208 -68.03 29.28 -44.96
CA MET A 208 -67.45 29.86 -43.76
C MET A 208 -66.36 30.86 -44.18
N PRO A 209 -66.44 32.14 -43.80
CA PRO A 209 -65.33 33.06 -43.97
C PRO A 209 -64.15 32.57 -43.11
N THR A 210 -63.14 32.03 -43.78
CA THR A 210 -61.85 31.69 -43.19
C THR A 210 -61.09 32.97 -42.89
N PHE A 211 -60.96 33.36 -41.62
CA PHE A 211 -59.85 34.17 -41.08
C PHE A 211 -59.87 34.10 -39.52
N PRO A 212 -58.71 34.04 -38.83
CA PRO A 212 -57.37 34.26 -39.36
C PRO A 212 -56.58 32.97 -39.67
N PRO A 213 -55.62 33.06 -40.60
CA PRO A 213 -54.67 32.01 -40.92
C PRO A 213 -53.56 32.02 -39.88
N THR A 214 -53.15 30.87 -39.37
CA THR A 214 -51.74 30.43 -39.39
C THR A 214 -51.60 29.11 -38.63
N ALA A 215 -51.31 28.05 -39.37
CA ALA A 215 -50.58 26.92 -38.83
C ALA A 215 -49.19 27.44 -38.40
N MET A 216 -48.90 27.32 -37.11
CA MET A 216 -47.52 27.33 -36.61
C MET A 216 -46.89 25.99 -36.97
N VAL A 217 -46.08 25.97 -38.04
CA VAL A 217 -45.25 24.82 -38.36
C VAL A 217 -43.97 24.94 -37.54
N TYR A 218 -43.84 24.11 -36.49
CA TYR A 218 -42.55 23.92 -35.84
C TYR A 218 -41.68 23.06 -36.77
N SER A 219 -40.65 23.67 -37.37
CA SER A 219 -39.52 22.92 -37.91
C SER A 219 -38.79 22.25 -36.75
N VAL A 220 -39.06 20.96 -36.55
CA VAL A 220 -38.20 20.11 -35.74
C VAL A 220 -37.16 19.54 -36.68
N ASN A 221 -35.96 20.11 -36.67
CA ASN A 221 -34.80 19.49 -37.28
C ASN A 221 -34.55 18.17 -36.54
N LYS A 222 -34.98 17.06 -37.14
CA LYS A 222 -34.39 15.74 -36.87
C LYS A 222 -32.97 15.77 -37.43
N PRO A 223 -31.92 15.48 -36.66
CA PRO A 223 -30.72 14.92 -37.25
C PRO A 223 -31.08 13.53 -37.78
N THR A 224 -31.05 13.40 -39.09
CA THR A 224 -30.89 12.13 -39.79
C THR A 224 -29.47 11.64 -39.50
N ASP A 225 -29.32 10.67 -38.62
CA ASP A 225 -28.15 9.78 -38.66
C ASP A 225 -28.48 8.70 -39.69
N ASP A 226 -28.08 8.98 -40.93
CA ASP A 226 -28.02 7.97 -41.97
C ASP A 226 -26.89 7.00 -41.63
N ILE A 227 -27.26 5.72 -41.65
CA ILE A 227 -26.35 4.59 -41.62
C ILE A 227 -25.59 4.60 -42.96
N GLU A 228 -24.32 5.01 -42.93
CA GLU A 228 -23.36 4.56 -43.92
C GLU A 228 -22.31 3.67 -43.25
N LYS A 229 -22.33 2.41 -43.69
CA LYS A 229 -21.28 1.43 -43.45
C LYS A 229 -20.00 1.91 -44.13
N ALA A 230 -18.93 2.06 -43.37
CA ALA A 230 -17.58 1.85 -43.86
C ALA A 230 -16.73 1.14 -42.80
N ASN A 231 -16.31 -0.08 -43.15
CA ASN A 231 -15.22 -0.78 -42.49
C ASN A 231 -13.98 0.10 -42.45
N GLN A 232 -13.41 0.30 -41.28
CA GLN A 232 -11.97 0.46 -41.13
C GLN A 232 -11.53 -0.04 -39.75
N GLU A 233 -10.82 -1.15 -39.78
CA GLU A 233 -9.92 -1.63 -38.74
C GLU A 233 -8.97 -0.49 -38.35
N ASN A 234 -9.04 -0.04 -37.10
CA ASN A 234 -7.89 0.32 -36.23
C ASN A 234 -8.44 0.91 -34.92
N ARG A 235 -8.74 0.07 -33.93
CA ARG A 235 -8.99 0.56 -32.56
C ARG A 235 -7.66 0.93 -31.93
N GLN A 236 -7.16 2.13 -32.23
CA GLN A 236 -6.29 2.80 -31.29
C GLN A 236 -7.14 3.18 -30.08
N GLU A 237 -6.72 2.65 -28.93
CA GLU A 237 -7.26 2.88 -27.60
C GLU A 237 -7.05 4.35 -27.21
N SER A 238 -7.86 5.24 -27.79
CA SER A 238 -7.81 6.68 -27.52
C SER A 238 -8.71 6.98 -26.33
N VAL A 239 -8.07 7.37 -25.23
CA VAL A 239 -8.77 7.81 -24.02
C VAL A 239 -9.57 9.06 -24.37
N PRO A 240 -10.91 9.09 -24.12
CA PRO A 240 -11.74 10.25 -24.37
C PRO A 240 -11.13 11.52 -23.76
N MET A 241 -11.06 12.61 -24.54
CA MET A 241 -10.56 13.92 -24.10
C MET A 241 -11.20 14.41 -22.80
N THR A 242 -12.44 13.99 -22.53
CA THR A 242 -13.16 14.28 -21.28
C THR A 242 -12.49 13.67 -20.04
N LEU A 243 -11.83 12.52 -20.15
CA LEU A 243 -11.07 11.90 -19.06
C LEU A 243 -9.73 12.61 -18.86
N ILE A 244 -9.03 12.97 -19.94
CA ILE A 244 -7.78 13.76 -19.85
C ILE A 244 -8.05 15.12 -19.20
N ALA A 245 -9.11 15.81 -19.62
CA ALA A 245 -9.52 17.08 -19.03
C ALA A 245 -9.87 16.93 -17.54
N LYS A 246 -10.53 15.83 -17.13
CA LYS A 246 -10.82 15.54 -15.72
C LYS A 246 -9.57 15.27 -14.89
N VAL A 247 -8.56 14.60 -15.45
CA VAL A 247 -7.28 14.35 -14.77
C VAL A 247 -6.49 15.64 -14.62
N LEU A 248 -6.46 16.49 -15.65
CA LEU A 248 -5.73 17.77 -15.63
C LEU A 248 -6.42 18.85 -14.78
N THR A 249 -7.71 18.69 -14.46
CA THR A 249 -8.47 19.63 -13.61
C THR A 249 -8.64 19.16 -12.17
N GLN A 250 -8.17 17.95 -11.83
CA GLN A 250 -8.04 17.57 -10.42
C GLN A 250 -6.94 18.43 -9.80
N PRO A 251 -7.22 19.18 -8.71
CA PRO A 251 -6.16 19.79 -7.94
C PRO A 251 -5.24 18.68 -7.43
N ASP A 252 -3.92 18.84 -7.62
CA ASP A 252 -2.92 17.94 -7.07
C ASP A 252 -3.29 17.63 -5.62
N PRO A 253 -3.35 16.34 -5.20
CA PRO A 253 -3.62 16.01 -3.81
C PRO A 253 -2.56 16.74 -2.99
N GLN A 254 -2.98 17.71 -2.16
CA GLN A 254 -2.08 18.59 -1.43
C GLN A 254 -1.01 17.76 -0.71
N ARG A 255 0.15 17.56 -1.36
CA ARG A 255 1.34 17.07 -0.70
C ARG A 255 1.76 18.23 0.19
N LYS A 256 1.51 18.08 1.48
CA LYS A 256 1.95 19.02 2.52
C LYS A 256 3.38 19.45 2.18
N PRO A 257 3.70 20.75 2.19
CA PRO A 257 5.03 21.23 1.85
C PRO A 257 6.04 20.47 2.71
N ARG A 258 7.02 19.82 2.07
CA ARG A 258 8.10 19.12 2.77
C ARG A 258 8.73 20.12 3.72
N LYS A 259 8.67 19.87 5.04
CA LYS A 259 9.35 20.73 6.01
C LYS A 259 10.86 20.60 5.76
N MET A 260 11.46 21.63 5.16
CA MET A 260 12.91 21.75 5.06
C MET A 260 13.43 22.17 6.43
N TYR A 261 14.33 21.38 6.99
CA TYR A 261 15.04 21.75 8.22
C TYR A 261 16.48 22.07 7.86
N ILE A 262 16.91 23.26 8.23
CA ILE A 262 18.30 23.70 8.12
C ILE A 262 19.01 23.24 9.39
N CYS A 263 20.06 22.43 9.26
CA CYS A 263 20.87 22.04 10.41
C CYS A 263 21.64 23.26 10.95
N ASP A 264 21.47 23.59 12.23
CA ASP A 264 22.04 24.82 12.79
C ASP A 264 23.59 24.82 12.80
N LYS A 265 24.23 23.64 12.80
CA LYS A 265 25.69 23.50 12.78
C LYS A 265 26.32 23.57 11.39
N CYS A 266 25.67 23.06 10.34
CA CYS A 266 26.26 23.02 9.00
C CYS A 266 25.55 23.89 7.97
N LYS A 267 24.39 24.48 8.30
CA LYS A 267 23.59 25.35 7.42
C LYS A 267 23.23 24.73 6.06
N VAL A 268 23.30 23.39 5.94
CA VAL A 268 22.90 22.64 4.74
C VAL A 268 21.49 22.08 4.93
N ASP A 269 20.74 22.02 3.84
CA ASP A 269 19.40 21.43 3.79
C ASP A 269 19.42 19.95 4.18
N VAL A 270 18.68 19.61 5.23
CA VAL A 270 18.46 18.21 5.62
C VAL A 270 17.08 17.81 5.11
N VAL A 271 17.05 16.98 4.08
CA VAL A 271 15.83 16.32 3.64
C VAL A 271 15.56 15.16 4.60
N PHE A 272 14.56 15.33 5.48
CA PHE A 272 14.03 14.23 6.26
C PHE A 272 13.31 13.29 5.28
N MET A 273 13.97 12.20 4.91
CA MET A 273 13.30 11.09 4.23
C MET A 273 12.61 10.30 5.34
N ASP A 274 11.30 10.44 5.46
CA ASP A 274 10.48 9.48 6.20
C ASP A 274 10.79 8.09 5.63
N LYS A 275 11.60 7.33 6.36
CA LYS A 275 11.74 5.90 6.13
C LYS A 275 10.74 5.17 7.00
N ASP A 276 9.47 5.51 6.84
CA ASP A 276 8.41 4.75 7.45
C ASP A 276 7.69 3.93 6.38
N VAL A 277 7.94 2.62 6.47
CA VAL A 277 6.97 1.59 6.12
C VAL A 277 5.63 2.03 6.69
N GLN A 278 4.61 2.01 5.84
CA GLN A 278 3.23 2.36 6.17
C GLN A 278 2.74 1.52 7.36
N THR A 279 2.75 2.08 8.58
CA THR A 279 1.78 1.82 9.67
C THR A 279 2.17 2.65 10.90
N SER A 280 1.76 3.91 10.94
CA SER A 280 1.57 4.62 12.22
C SER A 280 0.55 5.74 12.09
N THR A 281 -0.68 5.45 12.51
CA THR A 281 -1.63 6.46 12.94
C THR A 281 -1.42 6.70 14.44
N SER A 282 -0.66 7.73 14.78
CA SER A 282 -0.80 8.41 16.07
C SER A 282 -0.10 9.77 16.01
N TYR A 283 -0.92 10.82 15.99
CA TYR A 283 -0.49 12.19 16.22
C TYR A 283 -0.07 12.35 17.68
N GLU A 284 0.91 13.23 17.91
CA GLU A 284 1.39 13.70 19.22
C GLU A 284 2.31 12.78 20.04
N ALA A 285 3.53 12.59 19.54
CA ALA A 285 4.73 12.63 20.38
C ALA A 285 5.93 12.56 19.43
N ASP A 286 6.76 13.61 19.36
CA ASP A 286 8.21 13.51 19.06
C ASP A 286 8.82 14.90 18.81
N ILE A 287 8.76 15.79 19.82
CA ILE A 287 9.66 16.96 19.87
C ILE A 287 10.92 16.66 20.72
N GLU A 288 10.91 15.64 21.57
CA GLU A 288 12.05 15.33 22.46
C GLU A 288 13.03 14.28 21.91
N ARG A 289 12.67 13.52 20.87
CA ARG A 289 13.50 12.41 20.38
C ARG A 289 14.64 12.80 19.43
N VAL A 290 14.74 14.08 19.05
CA VAL A 290 15.69 14.55 18.01
C VAL A 290 17.05 14.97 18.58
N ARG A 291 17.22 15.05 19.91
CA ARG A 291 18.50 15.52 20.50
C ARG A 291 19.65 14.49 20.48
N GLY A 292 19.40 13.26 20.00
CA GLY A 292 20.36 12.14 20.09
C GLY A 292 20.80 11.50 18.77
N LEU A 293 20.25 11.88 17.62
CA LEU A 293 20.57 11.22 16.35
C LEU A 293 21.53 12.09 15.53
N GLY A 294 22.83 11.91 15.79
CA GLY A 294 23.90 12.45 14.95
C GLY A 294 23.91 11.78 13.57
N VAL A 295 23.06 12.26 12.65
CA VAL A 295 23.04 11.77 11.26
C VAL A 295 23.73 12.79 10.35
N HIS A 296 25.07 12.74 10.31
CA HIS A 296 25.84 13.29 9.19
C HIS A 296 26.17 12.15 8.23
N LYS A 297 25.47 12.10 7.09
CA LYS A 297 25.97 11.41 5.89
C LYS A 297 26.20 12.45 4.82
N SER A 298 27.45 12.92 4.72
CA SER A 298 27.94 13.62 3.54
C SER A 298 28.02 12.61 2.40
N SER A 299 27.31 12.85 1.30
CA SER A 299 27.44 12.04 0.09
C SER A 299 27.92 12.91 -1.06
N ARG A 300 29.23 12.78 -1.33
CA ARG A 300 29.95 12.88 -2.61
C ARG A 300 29.59 14.01 -3.57
N THR A 301 30.55 14.93 -3.67
CA THR A 301 31.17 15.40 -4.92
C THR A 301 30.75 14.66 -6.19
N SER A 302 30.02 15.35 -7.06
CA SER A 302 29.97 15.05 -8.49
C SER A 302 31.08 15.82 -9.19
N ILE A 303 32.21 15.15 -9.39
CA ILE A 303 33.09 15.42 -10.53
C ILE A 303 32.42 14.72 -11.72
N SER A 304 31.91 15.49 -12.69
CA SER A 304 32.07 15.24 -14.12
C SER A 304 31.26 16.24 -14.94
N SER A 305 31.94 17.25 -15.50
CA SER A 305 31.68 17.73 -16.86
C SER A 305 32.91 18.51 -17.33
N MET A 306 33.99 17.76 -17.63
CA MET A 306 34.88 18.19 -18.70
C MET A 306 34.16 17.92 -20.01
N LEU A 307 33.85 18.99 -20.74
CA LEU A 307 33.89 19.14 -22.20
C LEU A 307 32.95 20.29 -22.60
N SER A 308 33.49 21.50 -22.67
CA SER A 308 33.10 22.50 -23.66
C SER A 308 34.08 23.67 -23.63
N GLU A 309 34.92 23.67 -24.66
CA GLU A 309 35.34 24.85 -25.43
C GLU A 309 36.33 25.82 -24.78
N ASN A 310 37.59 25.66 -25.21
CA ASN A 310 38.53 26.76 -25.39
C ASN A 310 37.90 27.83 -26.28
N GLY A 311 37.80 29.05 -25.77
CA GLY A 311 37.33 30.21 -26.49
C GLY A 311 37.73 31.51 -25.81
N SER A 312 38.89 32.03 -26.22
CA SER A 312 39.26 33.45 -26.29
C SER A 312 39.51 34.27 -25.01
N CYS A 313 40.69 34.92 -25.07
CA CYS A 313 41.26 36.02 -24.27
C CYS A 313 41.84 35.69 -22.91
#